data_AF-A0A0C4MWR2-F1
#
_entry.id   AF-A0A0C4MWR2-F1
#
_cell.length_a   1.000
_cell.length_b   1.000
_cell.length_c   1.000
_cell.angle_alpha   90.00
_cell.angle_beta   90.00
_cell.angle_gamma   90.00
#
_symmetry.space_group_name_H-M   'P 1'
#
loop_
_entity.id
_entity.type
_entity.pdbx_description
1 polymer ?
#
loop_
_entity_poly.entity_id
_entity_poly.type
_entity_poly.pdbx_seq_one_letter_code
_entity_poly.pdbx_strand_id
1 'polypeptide(L)' 'FLGVMDFEVKGKRVESFKYRLLPVFSNLLPADPAMEAYTKKVRAPYESKLNEKLAVSDDFLYRRGNFNGT' A
#
# COMPACT_ATOMS: atom_id res chain seq x y z
N PHE A 1 0.52 4.02 -3.58
CA PHE A 1 -0.31 4.69 -4.59
C PHE A 1 -1.14 3.65 -5.32
N LEU A 2 -2.33 4.01 -5.78
CA LEU A 2 -3.15 3.23 -6.70
C LEU A 2 -3.01 3.84 -8.10
N GLY A 3 -2.51 3.06 -9.06
CA GLY A 3 -2.48 3.47 -10.46
C GLY A 3 -3.87 3.36 -11.06
N VAL A 4 -4.41 4.47 -11.56
CA VAL A 4 -5.71 4.51 -12.24
C VAL A 4 -5.48 4.87 -13.70
N MET A 5 -5.93 4.00 -14.58
CA MET A 5 -5.83 4.13 -16.02
C MET A 5 -7.22 4.07 -16.63
N ASP A 6 -7.71 5.21 -17.07
CA ASP A 6 -9.01 5.36 -17.70
C ASP A 6 -8.82 5.28 -19.22
N PHE A 7 -9.52 4.37 -19.89
CA PHE A 7 -9.43 4.18 -21.35
C PHE A 7 -10.67 4.70 -22.07
N GLU A 8 -10.45 5.31 -23.23
CA GLU A 8 -11.49 5.58 -24.21
C GLU A 8 -11.42 4.51 -25.32
N VAL A 9 -12.50 3.73 -25.48
CA VAL A 9 -12.57 2.63 -26.45
C VAL A 9 -13.66 2.92 -27.48
N LYS A 10 -13.28 3.00 -28.76
CA LYS A 10 -14.20 3.13 -29.90
C LYS A 10 -13.85 2.11 -30.97
N GLY A 11 -14.87 1.54 -31.61
CA GLY A 11 -14.67 0.59 -32.71
C GLY A 11 -13.78 -0.61 -32.36
N LYS A 12 -13.84 -1.10 -31.12
CA LYS A 12 -12.99 -2.19 -30.58
C LYS A 12 -11.49 -1.87 -30.49
N ARG A 13 -11.11 -0.59 -30.49
CA ARG A 13 -9.73 -0.12 -30.29
C ARG A 13 -9.67 0.92 -29.18
N VAL A 14 -8.54 0.98 -28.47
CA VAL A 14 -8.24 2.06 -27.53
C VAL A 14 -7.82 3.28 -28.34
N GLU A 15 -8.56 4.37 -28.20
CA GLU A 15 -8.29 5.62 -28.90
C GLU A 15 -7.46 6.58 -28.05
N SER A 16 -7.73 6.61 -26.74
CA SER A 16 -7.00 7.44 -25.80
C SER A 16 -6.97 6.80 -24.39
N PHE A 17 -6.08 7.30 -23.54
CA PHE A 17 -6.07 6.94 -22.12
C PHE A 17 -5.67 8.14 -21.25
N LYS A 18 -6.16 8.13 -20.01
CA LYS A 18 -5.75 9.06 -18.96
C LYS A 18 -5.20 8.26 -17.80
N TYR A 19 -3.98 8.59 -17.38
CA TYR A 19 -3.34 7.93 -16.25
C TYR A 19 -3.10 8.90 -15.10
N ARG A 20 -3.38 8.44 -13.88
CA ARG A 20 -3.08 9.18 -12.64
C ARG A 20 -2.71 8.24 -11.51
N LEU A 21 -1.85 8.71 -10.62
CA LEU A 21 -1.50 8.03 -9.38
C LEU A 21 -2.33 8.62 -8.24
N LEU A 22 -3.15 7.79 -7.61
CA LEU A 22 -3.88 8.19 -6.41
C LEU A 22 -3.09 7.84 -5.15
N PRO A 23 -2.81 8.80 -4.26
CA PRO A 23 -2.22 8.49 -2.97
C PRO A 23 -3.21 7.68 -2.12
N VAL A 24 -2.70 6.71 -1.37
CA VAL A 24 -3.50 5.90 -0.45
C VAL A 24 -3.11 6.32 0.96
N PHE A 25 -3.96 7.13 1.58
CA PHE A 25 -3.78 7.64 2.94
C PHE A 25 -4.72 6.87 3.89
N SER A 26 -4.15 5.99 4.73
CA SER A 26 -4.95 5.13 5.62
C SER A 26 -5.76 5.90 6.67
N ASN A 27 -5.33 7.11 7.02
CA ASN A 27 -6.01 7.99 7.98
C ASN A 27 -7.16 8.82 7.36
N LEU A 28 -7.31 8.81 6.04
CA LEU A 28 -8.35 9.56 5.31
C LEU A 28 -9.36 8.66 4.60
N LEU A 29 -9.18 7.34 4.66
CA LEU A 29 -10.02 6.35 3.99
C LEU A 29 -10.67 5.44 5.04
N PRO A 30 -11.97 5.12 4.91
CA PRO A 30 -12.58 4.11 5.76
C PRO A 30 -11.95 2.75 5.49
N ALA A 31 -11.77 1.96 6.54
CA ALA A 31 -11.31 0.58 6.40
C ALA A 31 -12.39 -0.27 5.72
N ASP A 32 -11.97 -1.19 4.86
CA ASP A 32 -12.85 -2.24 4.35
C ASP A 32 -13.09 -3.28 5.47
N PRO A 33 -14.35 -3.53 5.89
CA PRO A 33 -14.63 -4.40 7.03
C PRO A 33 -14.19 -5.86 6.83
N ALA A 34 -14.29 -6.38 5.60
CA ALA A 34 -13.92 -7.75 5.30
C ALA A 34 -12.40 -7.95 5.40
N MET A 35 -11.64 -7.00 4.85
CA MET A 35 -10.18 -7.02 4.92
C MET A 35 -9.65 -6.77 6.33
N GLU A 36 -10.30 -5.91 7.11
CA GLU A 36 -9.96 -5.71 8.51
C GLU A 36 -10.15 -7.01 9.31
N ALA A 37 -11.31 -7.66 9.16
CA ALA A 37 -11.60 -8.93 9.83
C ALA A 37 -10.62 -10.03 9.43
N TYR A 38 -10.31 -10.14 8.13
CA TYR A 38 -9.34 -11.10 7.62
C TYR A 38 -7.94 -10.86 8.21
N THR A 39 -7.48 -9.60 8.21
CA THR A 39 -6.16 -9.23 8.74
C THR A 39 -6.04 -9.57 10.22
N LYS A 40 -7.07 -9.25 11.01
CA LYS A 40 -7.16 -9.60 12.44
C LYS A 40 -7.05 -11.12 12.63
N LYS A 41 -7.83 -11.89 11.87
CA LYS A 41 -7.82 -13.37 11.94
C LYS A 41 -6.43 -13.95 11.65
N VAL A 42 -5.77 -13.52 10.58
CA VAL A 42 -4.46 -14.04 10.19
C VAL A 42 -3.38 -13.67 11.20
N ARG A 43 -3.45 -12.48 11.80
CA ARG A 43 -2.44 -11.98 12.74
C ARG A 43 -2.65 -12.46 14.17
N ALA A 44 -3.86 -12.89 14.55
CA ALA A 44 -4.19 -13.25 15.93
C ALA A 44 -3.19 -14.21 16.60
N PRO A 45 -2.69 -15.29 15.94
CA PRO A 45 -1.72 -16.19 16.58
C PRO A 45 -0.34 -15.57 16.84
N TYR A 46 -0.03 -14.44 16.19
CA TYR A 46 1.29 -13.82 16.18
C TYR A 46 1.27 -12.39 16.74
N GLU A 47 0.12 -11.92 17.24
CA GLU A 47 -0.10 -10.51 17.56
C GLU A 47 0.90 -9.98 18.59
N SER A 48 1.18 -10.75 19.65
CA SER A 48 2.18 -10.38 20.66
C SER A 48 3.59 -10.25 20.06
N LYS A 49 3.98 -11.20 19.19
CA LYS A 49 5.31 -11.20 18.58
C LYS A 49 5.46 -10.10 17.54
N LEU A 50 4.43 -9.83 16.75
CA LEU A 50 4.46 -8.81 15.69
C LEU A 50 4.45 -7.38 16.26
N ASN A 51 3.90 -7.19 17.46
CA ASN A 51 3.85 -5.89 18.15
C ASN A 51 4.96 -5.75 19.22
N GLU A 52 5.87 -6.71 19.34
CA GLU A 52 6.97 -6.64 20.30
C GLU A 52 7.92 -5.49 19.93
N LYS A 53 8.17 -4.61 20.89
CA LYS A 53 9.12 -3.51 20.72
C LYS A 53 10.54 -4.02 20.96
N LEU A 54 11.31 -4.21 19.89
CA LEU A 54 12.68 -4.73 19.97
C LEU A 54 13.73 -3.65 20.29
N ALA A 55 13.58 -2.44 19.72
CA ALA A 55 14.51 -1.33 19.90
C ALA A 55 13.82 0.01 19.60
N VAL A 56 14.51 1.11 19.92
CA VAL A 56 14.17 2.47 19.49
C VAL A 56 15.32 2.98 18.65
N SER A 57 15.00 3.64 17.52
CA SER A 57 15.99 4.32 16.68
C SER A 57 15.93 5.82 16.97
N ASP A 58 17.10 6.43 17.19
CA ASP A 58 17.22 7.89 17.33
C ASP A 58 17.23 8.60 15.96
N ASP A 59 17.54 7.86 14.89
CA ASP A 59 17.63 8.36 13.52
C ASP A 59 16.61 7.70 12.55
N PHE A 60 16.43 8.33 11.39
CA PHE A 60 15.56 7.84 10.32
C PHE A 60 16.16 6.65 9.57
N LEU A 61 15.49 5.49 9.64
CA LEU A 61 15.90 4.27 8.94
C LEU A 61 15.28 4.19 7.54
N TYR A 62 16.07 4.52 6.51
CA TYR A 62 15.64 4.47 5.11
C TYR A 62 16.24 3.27 4.38
N ARG A 63 15.43 2.56 3.58
CA ARG A 63 15.87 1.35 2.86
C ARG A 63 16.32 1.59 1.41
N ARG A 64 15.67 2.48 0.66
CA ARG A 64 15.96 2.61 -0.78
C ARG A 64 17.19 3.48 -1.00
N GLY A 65 18.12 3.12 -1.86
CA GLY A 65 19.28 3.96 -2.14
C GLY A 65 19.96 3.54 -3.44
N ASN A 66 20.53 4.51 -4.16
CA ASN A 66 21.19 4.25 -5.44
C ASN A 66 22.71 4.03 -5.30
N PHE A 67 23.29 4.43 -4.16
CA PHE A 67 24.75 4.42 -3.96
C PHE A 67 25.32 3.09 -3.49
N ASN A 68 24.55 2.29 -2.75
CA ASN A 68 25.04 1.07 -2.10
C ASN A 68 24.27 -0.20 -2.49
N GLY A 69 23.62 -0.21 -3.67
CA GLY A 69 23.01 -1.39 -4.32
C GLY A 69 22.42 -2.46 -3.40
N THR A 70 21.11 -2.44 -3.19
CA THR A 70 20.38 -3.64 -2.71
C THR A 70 19.94 -4.51 -3.86
#